data_AF-A0A1X6MJD9-F1
#
_entry.id   AF-A0A1X6MJD9-F1
#
_cell.length_a   1.000
_cell.length_b   1.000
_cell.length_c   1.000
_cell.angle_alpha   90.00
_cell.angle_beta   90.00
_cell.angle_gamma   90.00
#
_symmetry.space_group_name_H-M   'P 1'
#
loop_
_entity.id
_entity.type
_entity.pdbx_description
1 polymer ?
#
loop_
_entity_poly.entity_id
_entity_poly.type
_entity_poly.pdbx_seq_one_letter_code
_entity_poly.pdbx_strand_id
1 'polypeptide(L)'
;MKRNASLVSYESSSDEDKEIKLIMKCRRLPSLPSSLLPQVPKDDPALHQGRIRTTPHVEGQFAAYVYVPLIVDKHSALSELAMNAFQRAQELVPSLHPIGLCDKPNADSTGSDHFEFHISLTRPFYLRAHQRDELKHAVKQLAQGQSAFVTSFTSFSELKNDENTRVFLTMEIGAGHAEVRVLSEALTPILRSIRQKEFYSEPRFHVSIAWALLDRAASGSCTIAGSETITQTSDSSQTFCSISALPPTLVSALNAEFSSLLSAKHIGSFEMNQVCVKVGKDVKRCTLRG
;
A
#
# COMPACT_ATOMS: atom_id res chain seq x y z
N MET A 1 -0.38 11.79 -69.17
CA MET A 1 -1.34 12.90 -69.00
C MET A 1 -1.03 13.60 -67.68
N LYS A 2 -0.56 14.85 -67.76
CA LYS A 2 -0.05 15.67 -66.65
C LYS A 2 -1.19 16.50 -66.04
N ARG A 3 -1.14 16.71 -64.71
CA ARG A 3 -2.01 17.58 -63.91
C ARG A 3 -1.87 19.06 -64.34
N ASN A 4 -2.95 19.82 -64.25
CA ASN A 4 -3.01 21.29 -64.04
C ASN A 4 -4.34 21.57 -63.31
N ALA A 5 -4.37 21.83 -62.00
CA ALA A 5 -4.03 23.10 -61.34
C ALA A 5 -4.97 24.26 -61.73
N SER A 6 -6.10 24.37 -61.04
CA SER A 6 -6.88 25.63 -61.01
C SER A 6 -6.25 26.52 -59.93
N LEU A 7 -5.32 27.36 -60.38
CA LEU A 7 -4.73 28.44 -59.61
C LEU A 7 -5.72 29.61 -59.61
N VAL A 8 -6.30 29.92 -58.46
CA VAL A 8 -6.96 31.21 -58.26
C VAL A 8 -5.86 32.24 -57.99
N SER A 9 -5.82 33.27 -58.82
CA SER A 9 -4.90 34.39 -58.78
C SER A 9 -5.15 35.28 -57.56
N TYR A 10 -4.11 35.53 -56.77
CA TYR A 10 -4.09 36.53 -55.72
C TYR A 10 -3.88 37.92 -56.35
N GLU A 11 -4.86 38.82 -56.23
CA GLU A 11 -4.60 40.25 -56.32
C GLU A 11 -4.04 40.72 -54.98
N SER A 12 -2.76 41.10 -55.00
CA SER A 12 -2.10 41.83 -53.93
C SER A 12 -2.48 43.29 -54.08
N SER A 13 -3.30 43.81 -53.16
CA SER A 13 -3.49 45.24 -52.96
C SER A 13 -2.90 45.59 -51.60
N SER A 14 -1.82 46.36 -51.61
CA SER A 14 -1.15 46.86 -50.41
C SER A 14 -1.90 48.07 -49.83
N ASP A 15 -1.82 48.15 -48.51
CA ASP A 15 -1.91 49.32 -47.62
C ASP A 15 -3.22 50.13 -47.60
N GLU A 16 -3.96 50.03 -46.50
CA GLU A 16 -3.87 51.03 -45.42
C GLU A 16 -4.43 50.46 -44.10
N ASP A 17 -3.68 50.69 -43.02
CA ASP A 17 -3.91 50.24 -41.67
C ASP A 17 -5.24 50.73 -41.07
N LYS A 18 -6.17 49.80 -40.82
CA LYS A 18 -7.17 49.94 -39.75
C LYS A 18 -7.20 48.67 -38.91
N GLU A 19 -6.50 48.75 -37.79
CA GLU A 19 -6.40 47.74 -36.74
C GLU A 19 -7.80 47.44 -36.14
N ILE A 20 -8.57 46.53 -36.74
CA ILE A 20 -9.74 45.94 -36.07
C ILE A 20 -9.26 44.72 -35.30
N LYS A 21 -9.00 44.91 -34.00
CA LYS A 21 -8.80 43.82 -33.04
C LYS A 21 -10.08 42.99 -32.92
N LEU A 22 -10.23 42.01 -33.80
CA LEU A 22 -11.17 40.90 -33.61
C LEU A 22 -10.65 40.02 -32.47
N ILE A 23 -10.97 40.41 -31.24
CA ILE A 23 -10.86 39.54 -30.07
C ILE A 23 -11.86 38.39 -30.32
N MET A 24 -11.36 37.26 -30.82
CA MET A 24 -12.09 36.00 -30.70
C MET A 24 -12.17 35.69 -29.20
N LYS A 25 -13.22 36.18 -28.54
CA LYS A 25 -13.60 35.70 -27.23
C LYS A 25 -13.93 34.22 -27.42
N CYS A 26 -12.99 33.33 -27.07
CA CYS A 26 -13.33 31.97 -26.74
C CYS A 26 -14.44 32.07 -25.70
N ARG A 27 -15.69 31.83 -26.12
CA ARG A 27 -16.82 31.76 -25.21
C ARG A 27 -16.47 30.63 -24.25
N ARG A 28 -16.07 31.00 -23.03
CA ARG A 28 -15.81 30.03 -21.99
C ARG A 28 -17.11 29.24 -21.83
N LEU A 29 -17.02 27.93 -21.97
CA LEU A 29 -18.14 27.04 -21.76
C LEU A 29 -18.76 27.38 -20.39
N PRO A 30 -20.10 27.33 -20.26
CA PRO A 30 -20.75 27.53 -18.97
C PRO A 30 -20.11 26.59 -17.94
N SER A 31 -19.80 27.11 -16.75
CA SER A 31 -19.25 26.30 -15.67
C SER A 31 -20.21 25.18 -15.34
N LEU A 32 -19.71 23.95 -15.28
CA LEU A 32 -20.50 22.79 -14.86
C LEU A 32 -21.14 23.10 -13.48
N PRO A 33 -22.45 22.87 -13.32
CA PRO A 33 -23.11 23.04 -12.04
C PRO A 33 -22.45 22.13 -11.01
N SER A 34 -22.35 22.60 -9.76
CA SER A 34 -21.64 21.89 -8.68
C SER A 34 -22.16 20.48 -8.41
N SER A 35 -23.40 20.17 -8.81
CA SER A 35 -24.01 18.84 -8.75
C SER A 35 -23.43 17.83 -9.76
N LEU A 36 -22.81 18.30 -10.85
CA LEU A 36 -22.17 17.49 -11.88
C LEU A 36 -20.64 17.45 -11.73
N LEU A 37 -20.09 18.15 -10.73
CA LEU A 37 -18.68 18.04 -10.38
C LEU A 37 -18.47 16.75 -9.57
N PRO A 38 -17.44 15.94 -9.89
CA PRO A 38 -17.07 14.80 -9.06
C PRO A 38 -16.78 15.28 -7.64
N GLN A 39 -17.54 14.78 -6.66
CA GLN A 39 -17.28 15.00 -5.25
C GLN A 39 -16.00 14.23 -4.90
N VAL A 40 -14.83 14.89 -4.92
CA VAL A 40 -13.59 14.27 -4.48
C VAL A 40 -13.68 14.07 -2.97
N PRO A 41 -13.63 12.81 -2.45
CA PRO A 41 -13.65 12.59 -1.02
C PRO A 41 -12.46 13.30 -0.37
N LYS A 42 -12.72 14.11 0.66
CA LYS A 42 -11.67 14.75 1.45
C LYS A 42 -10.96 13.66 2.27
N ASP A 43 -9.68 13.43 1.99
CA ASP A 43 -8.85 12.46 2.73
C ASP A 43 -8.50 13.07 4.09
N ASP A 44 -9.10 12.54 5.16
CA ASP A 44 -8.81 12.96 6.54
C ASP A 44 -7.82 11.97 7.18
N PRO A 45 -6.57 12.39 7.44
CA PRO A 45 -5.57 11.52 8.06
C PRO A 45 -6.00 10.99 9.44
N ALA A 46 -6.88 11.69 10.16
CA ALA A 46 -7.37 11.24 11.47
C ALA A 46 -8.16 9.94 11.39
N LEU A 47 -8.89 9.73 10.29
CA LEU A 47 -9.63 8.48 10.03
C LEU A 47 -8.70 7.30 9.68
N HIS A 48 -7.40 7.58 9.50
CA HIS A 48 -6.43 6.63 8.97
C HIS A 48 -5.18 6.53 9.85
N GLN A 49 -5.28 6.83 11.15
CA GLN A 49 -4.16 6.76 12.08
C GLN A 49 -2.97 7.65 11.65
N GLY A 50 -3.26 8.84 11.10
CA GLY A 50 -2.26 9.77 10.56
C GLY A 50 -1.69 9.36 9.20
N ARG A 51 -2.17 8.25 8.62
CA ARG A 51 -1.76 7.81 7.29
C ARG A 51 -2.35 8.73 6.23
N ILE A 52 -1.47 9.35 5.46
CA ILE A 52 -1.85 10.14 4.29
C ILE A 52 -1.83 9.24 3.05
N ARG A 53 -2.83 9.39 2.18
CA ARG A 53 -2.86 8.68 0.90
C ARG A 53 -1.98 9.39 -0.14
N THR A 54 -1.08 8.66 -0.79
CA THR A 54 -0.14 9.21 -1.77
C THR A 54 -0.79 9.51 -3.12
N THR A 55 -1.82 8.75 -3.48
CA THR A 55 -2.60 8.94 -4.71
C THR A 55 -4.08 9.14 -4.37
N PRO A 56 -4.73 10.22 -4.82
CA PRO A 56 -6.12 10.50 -4.46
C PRO A 56 -7.08 9.39 -4.94
N HIS A 57 -8.26 9.31 -4.32
CA HIS A 57 -9.31 8.43 -4.84
C HIS A 57 -9.74 8.90 -6.24
N VAL A 58 -9.80 7.97 -7.18
CA VAL A 58 -10.34 8.20 -8.52
C VAL A 58 -11.50 7.24 -8.70
N GLU A 59 -12.65 7.77 -9.11
CA GLU A 59 -13.83 6.96 -9.35
C GLU A 59 -13.55 5.89 -10.42
N GLY A 60 -14.04 4.66 -10.18
CA GLY A 60 -13.78 3.52 -11.05
C GLY A 60 -12.35 2.97 -11.00
N GLN A 61 -11.50 3.44 -10.08
CA GLN A 61 -10.15 2.92 -9.82
C GLN A 61 -10.07 2.24 -8.45
N PHE A 62 -9.67 0.98 -8.44
CA PHE A 62 -9.64 0.12 -7.25
C PHE A 62 -8.19 -0.20 -6.89
N ALA A 63 -7.79 0.07 -5.64
CA ALA A 63 -6.50 -0.39 -5.13
C ALA A 63 -6.53 -1.91 -4.99
N ALA A 64 -5.48 -2.57 -5.48
CA ALA A 64 -5.36 -4.02 -5.43
C ALA A 64 -3.93 -4.46 -5.12
N TYR A 65 -3.81 -5.64 -4.52
CA TYR A 65 -2.53 -6.32 -4.32
C TYR A 65 -2.77 -7.82 -4.12
N VAL A 66 -1.73 -8.60 -4.38
CA VAL A 66 -1.72 -10.06 -4.18
C VAL A 66 -0.76 -10.39 -3.04
N TYR A 67 -1.18 -11.29 -2.15
CA TYR A 67 -0.42 -11.68 -0.96
C TYR A 67 -0.69 -13.12 -0.57
N VAL A 68 0.22 -13.74 0.19
CA VAL A 68 -0.03 -15.00 0.90
C VAL A 68 -0.55 -14.66 2.29
N PRO A 69 -1.73 -15.17 2.71
CA PRO A 69 -2.21 -14.99 4.07
C PRO A 69 -1.44 -15.90 5.02
N LEU A 70 -1.11 -15.40 6.20
CA LEU A 70 -0.62 -16.20 7.32
C LEU A 70 -1.64 -16.10 8.44
N ILE A 71 -2.34 -17.20 8.69
CA ILE A 71 -3.32 -17.31 9.78
C ILE A 71 -2.60 -17.92 10.98
N VAL A 72 -2.59 -17.19 12.10
CA VAL A 72 -1.88 -17.58 13.32
C VAL A 72 -2.88 -17.66 14.46
N ASP A 73 -2.99 -18.80 15.11
CA ASP A 73 -3.85 -18.96 16.29
C ASP A 73 -3.35 -18.05 17.42
N LYS A 74 -4.28 -17.39 18.13
CA LYS A 74 -3.92 -16.48 19.23
C LYS A 74 -3.11 -17.16 20.33
N HIS A 75 -3.40 -18.44 20.56
CA HIS A 75 -2.76 -19.31 21.55
C HIS A 75 -1.50 -20.03 21.02
N SER A 76 -1.07 -19.76 19.78
CA SER A 76 0.16 -20.35 19.24
C SER A 76 1.41 -19.67 19.80
N ALA A 77 2.52 -20.42 19.86
CA ALA A 77 3.83 -19.89 20.26
C ALA A 77 4.31 -18.74 19.35
N LEU A 78 3.92 -18.74 18.08
CA LEU A 78 4.26 -17.66 17.14
C LEU A 78 3.52 -16.36 17.48
N SER A 79 2.25 -16.46 17.85
CA SER A 79 1.44 -15.31 18.30
C SER A 79 2.05 -14.69 19.56
N GLU A 80 2.38 -15.52 20.56
CA GLU A 80 3.04 -15.08 21.79
C GLU A 80 4.39 -14.42 21.50
N LEU A 81 5.22 -15.03 20.65
CA LEU A 81 6.51 -14.48 20.25
C LEU A 81 6.35 -13.10 19.56
N ALA A 82 5.42 -12.98 18.62
CA ALA A 82 5.16 -11.73 17.91
C ALA A 82 4.64 -10.63 18.85
N MET A 83 3.80 -10.99 19.83
CA MET A 83 3.31 -10.07 20.85
C MET A 83 4.44 -9.60 21.77
N ASN A 84 5.29 -10.52 22.26
CA ASN A 84 6.43 -10.19 23.11
C ASN A 84 7.44 -9.30 22.38
N ALA A 85 7.75 -9.62 21.11
CA ALA A 85 8.60 -8.78 20.28
C ALA A 85 8.00 -7.38 20.05
N PHE A 86 6.68 -7.29 19.84
CA PHE A 86 5.98 -6.01 19.72
C PHE A 86 6.04 -5.19 21.01
N GLN A 87 5.76 -5.80 22.16
CA GLN A 87 5.81 -5.14 23.47
C GLN A 87 7.21 -4.61 23.74
N ARG A 88 8.25 -5.42 23.49
CA ARG A 88 9.64 -5.01 23.64
C ARG A 88 10.00 -3.85 22.70
N ALA A 89 9.48 -3.86 21.47
CA ALA A 89 9.67 -2.75 20.54
C ALA A 89 8.95 -1.48 21.00
N GLN A 90 7.77 -1.60 21.59
CA GLN A 90 6.96 -0.48 22.08
C GLN A 90 7.61 0.21 23.29
N GLU A 91 8.35 -0.51 24.13
CA GLU A 91 9.16 0.08 25.21
C GLU A 91 10.22 1.04 24.68
N LEU A 92 10.80 0.74 23.52
CA LEU A 92 11.82 1.58 22.86
C LEU A 92 11.19 2.64 21.94
N VAL A 93 10.03 2.36 21.36
CA VAL A 93 9.32 3.21 20.40
C VAL A 93 7.82 3.22 20.73
N PRO A 94 7.37 4.10 21.65
CA PRO A 94 5.97 4.13 22.08
C PRO A 94 4.96 4.47 20.97
N SER A 95 5.42 5.09 19.87
CA SER A 95 4.60 5.44 18.71
C SER A 95 4.37 4.28 17.73
N LEU A 96 4.86 3.06 18.03
CA LEU A 96 4.58 1.89 17.22
C LEU A 96 3.12 1.46 17.33
N HIS A 97 2.50 1.24 16.18
CA HIS A 97 1.16 0.69 16.05
C HIS A 97 1.22 -0.79 15.66
N PRO A 98 0.47 -1.68 16.32
CA PRO A 98 0.46 -3.10 15.99
C PRO A 98 -0.25 -3.37 14.66
N ILE A 99 0.19 -4.41 13.96
CA ILE A 99 -0.45 -4.95 12.74
C ILE A 99 -0.88 -6.38 13.05
N GLY A 100 -2.16 -6.69 12.86
CA GLY A 100 -2.66 -8.04 13.00
C GLY A 100 -2.74 -8.57 14.44
N LEU A 101 -2.08 -7.92 15.41
CA LEU A 101 -1.99 -8.34 16.82
C LEU A 101 -3.08 -7.75 17.74
N CYS A 102 -4.02 -6.95 17.23
CA CYS A 102 -5.06 -6.33 18.04
C CYS A 102 -6.46 -6.80 17.63
N ASP A 103 -7.28 -7.11 18.64
CA ASP A 103 -8.69 -7.39 18.47
C ASP A 103 -9.40 -6.11 18.02
N LYS A 104 -9.89 -6.09 16.78
CA LYS A 104 -10.75 -5.01 16.34
C LYS A 104 -12.14 -5.22 16.95
N PRO A 105 -12.67 -4.29 17.75
CA PRO A 105 -14.05 -4.33 18.18
C PRO A 105 -14.94 -3.80 17.05
N ASN A 106 -15.07 -4.54 15.94
CA ASN A 106 -16.06 -4.21 14.91
C ASN A 106 -17.20 -5.24 14.95
N ALA A 107 -18.42 -4.70 15.01
CA ALA A 107 -19.67 -5.30 15.48
C ALA A 107 -20.23 -6.51 14.70
N ASP A 108 -19.46 -7.15 13.81
CA ASP A 108 -19.91 -8.32 13.03
C ASP A 108 -18.93 -9.52 13.07
N SER A 109 -17.86 -9.44 13.85
CA SER A 109 -16.97 -10.58 14.05
C SER A 109 -17.35 -11.33 15.32
N THR A 110 -18.03 -12.47 15.17
CA THR A 110 -17.78 -13.63 16.02
C THR A 110 -16.27 -13.73 16.21
N GLY A 111 -15.80 -13.51 17.45
CA GLY A 111 -14.39 -13.32 17.75
C GLY A 111 -13.52 -14.38 17.09
N SER A 112 -12.82 -14.00 16.03
CA SER A 112 -11.90 -14.91 15.35
C SER A 112 -10.74 -15.16 16.30
N ASP A 113 -10.50 -16.42 16.65
CA ASP A 113 -9.43 -16.84 17.56
C ASP A 113 -8.04 -16.84 16.88
N HIS A 114 -7.91 -16.08 15.80
CA HIS A 114 -6.74 -16.07 14.93
C HIS A 114 -6.40 -14.65 14.48
N PHE A 115 -5.11 -14.40 14.32
CA PHE A 115 -4.55 -13.23 13.67
C PHE A 115 -4.26 -13.54 12.20
N GLU A 116 -4.58 -12.59 11.31
CA GLU A 116 -4.23 -12.68 9.88
C GLU A 116 -3.13 -11.67 9.54
N PHE A 117 -1.99 -12.22 9.16
CA PHE A 117 -0.87 -11.48 8.58
C PHE A 117 -0.81 -11.69 7.06
N HIS A 118 0.00 -10.88 6.38
CA HIS A 118 0.17 -10.97 4.94
C HIS A 118 1.64 -10.93 4.54
N ILE A 119 1.97 -11.72 3.52
CA ILE A 119 3.26 -11.73 2.83
C ILE A 119 3.00 -11.23 1.42
N SER A 120 3.48 -10.04 1.11
CA SER A 120 3.19 -9.39 -0.17
C SER A 120 3.90 -10.09 -1.33
N LEU A 121 3.16 -10.40 -2.39
CA LEU A 121 3.69 -10.91 -3.66
C LEU A 121 3.74 -9.83 -4.75
N THR A 122 3.03 -8.72 -4.54
CA THR A 122 3.01 -7.58 -5.45
C THR A 122 3.11 -6.27 -4.68
N ARG A 123 3.52 -5.21 -5.36
CA ARG A 123 3.28 -3.84 -4.88
C ARG A 123 1.77 -3.57 -4.88
N PRO A 124 1.27 -2.60 -4.10
CA PRO A 124 -0.05 -2.05 -4.34
C PRO A 124 -0.13 -1.45 -5.74
N PHE A 125 -1.16 -1.82 -6.49
CA PHE A 125 -1.42 -1.30 -7.83
C PHE A 125 -2.89 -0.93 -7.98
N TYR A 126 -3.24 -0.34 -9.11
CA TYR A 126 -4.59 0.14 -9.36
C TYR A 126 -5.23 -0.51 -10.57
N LEU A 127 -6.49 -0.88 -10.42
CA LEU A 127 -7.29 -1.55 -11.45
C LEU A 127 -8.49 -0.71 -11.84
N ARG A 128 -8.90 -0.82 -13.10
CA ARG A 128 -10.22 -0.38 -13.54
C ARG A 128 -11.26 -1.47 -13.28
N ALA A 129 -12.54 -1.07 -13.21
CA ALA A 129 -13.65 -1.98 -12.92
C ALA A 129 -13.65 -3.23 -13.81
N HIS A 130 -13.41 -3.09 -15.11
CA HIS A 130 -13.40 -4.19 -16.08
C HIS A 130 -12.25 -5.20 -15.89
N GLN A 131 -11.15 -4.80 -15.24
CA GLN A 131 -9.97 -5.66 -15.04
C GLN A 131 -10.06 -6.53 -13.78
N ARG A 132 -11.05 -6.26 -12.90
CA ARG A 132 -11.13 -6.87 -11.57
C ARG A 132 -11.30 -8.39 -11.63
N ASP A 133 -12.23 -8.85 -12.47
CA ASP A 133 -12.58 -10.27 -12.54
C ASP A 133 -11.56 -11.07 -13.35
N GLU A 134 -11.00 -10.47 -14.40
CA GLU A 134 -9.88 -11.05 -15.15
C GLU A 134 -8.67 -11.30 -14.25
N LEU A 135 -8.28 -10.32 -13.41
CA LEU A 135 -7.21 -10.50 -12.44
C LEU A 135 -7.52 -11.63 -11.44
N LYS A 136 -8.72 -11.61 -10.85
CA LYS A 136 -9.13 -12.65 -9.88
C LYS A 136 -9.06 -14.04 -10.50
N HIS A 137 -9.47 -14.17 -11.75
CA HIS A 137 -9.43 -15.44 -12.48
C HIS A 137 -7.99 -15.86 -12.80
N ALA A 138 -7.14 -14.94 -13.29
CA ALA A 138 -5.74 -15.22 -13.59
C ALA A 138 -4.95 -15.65 -12.34
N VAL A 139 -5.13 -14.96 -11.20
CA VAL A 139 -4.51 -15.34 -9.92
C VAL A 139 -4.99 -16.72 -9.46
N LYS A 140 -6.28 -17.03 -9.63
CA LYS A 140 -6.82 -18.35 -9.30
C LYS A 140 -6.18 -19.46 -10.14
N GLN A 141 -6.07 -19.27 -11.46
CA GLN A 141 -5.42 -20.26 -12.34
C GLN A 141 -3.95 -20.46 -11.97
N LEU A 142 -3.23 -19.38 -11.69
CA LEU A 142 -1.85 -19.43 -11.22
C LEU A 142 -1.72 -20.23 -9.92
N ALA A 143 -2.57 -19.95 -8.93
CA ALA A 143 -2.57 -20.67 -7.66
C ALA A 143 -2.78 -22.18 -7.85
N GLN A 144 -3.68 -22.58 -8.75
CA GLN A 144 -3.93 -23.99 -9.07
C GLN A 144 -2.76 -24.70 -9.76
N GLY A 145 -1.84 -23.94 -10.37
CA GLY A 145 -0.64 -24.47 -11.01
C GLY A 145 0.57 -24.60 -10.09
N GLN A 146 0.49 -24.09 -8.85
CA GLN A 146 1.61 -24.01 -7.91
C GLN A 146 1.34 -24.90 -6.71
N SER A 147 2.31 -25.71 -6.30
CA SER A 147 2.17 -26.59 -5.14
C SER A 147 2.25 -25.81 -3.83
N ALA A 148 1.56 -26.29 -2.79
CA ALA A 148 1.80 -25.84 -1.42
C ALA A 148 3.25 -26.16 -0.99
N PHE A 149 3.79 -25.36 -0.08
CA PHE A 149 5.16 -25.54 0.43
C PHE A 149 5.28 -25.01 1.85
N VAL A 150 6.29 -25.49 2.57
CA VAL A 150 6.58 -25.05 3.94
C VAL A 150 7.58 -23.90 3.89
N THR A 151 7.32 -22.87 4.69
CA THR A 151 8.21 -21.72 4.87
C THR A 151 8.56 -21.54 6.33
N SER A 152 9.66 -20.82 6.61
CA SER A 152 9.99 -20.42 7.96
C SER A 152 10.52 -18.99 8.05
N PHE A 153 10.33 -18.37 9.20
CA PHE A 153 10.98 -17.10 9.52
C PHE A 153 12.47 -17.29 9.85
N THR A 154 13.24 -16.20 9.76
CA THR A 154 14.66 -16.19 10.13
C THR A 154 15.02 -15.10 11.14
N SER A 155 14.59 -13.87 10.93
CA SER A 155 15.01 -12.71 11.73
C SER A 155 13.97 -11.61 11.69
N PHE A 156 14.08 -10.67 12.62
CA PHE A 156 13.40 -9.40 12.57
C PHE A 156 14.17 -8.42 11.67
N SER A 157 13.44 -7.57 10.96
CA SER A 157 14.04 -6.49 10.18
C SER A 157 13.15 -5.25 10.14
N GLU A 158 13.78 -4.11 9.87
CA GLU A 158 13.07 -2.87 9.55
C GLU A 158 12.94 -2.70 8.03
N LEU A 159 11.74 -2.29 7.59
CA LEU A 159 11.46 -1.98 6.20
C LEU A 159 10.69 -0.67 6.09
N LYS A 160 10.97 0.12 5.05
CA LYS A 160 10.24 1.36 4.76
C LYS A 160 9.36 1.17 3.53
N ASN A 161 8.24 1.89 3.46
CA ASN A 161 7.47 1.93 2.21
C ASN A 161 8.21 2.71 1.13
N ASP A 162 7.79 2.53 -0.13
CA ASP A 162 8.36 3.20 -1.30
C ASP A 162 8.44 4.74 -1.13
N GLU A 163 7.47 5.35 -0.44
CA GLU A 163 7.41 6.79 -0.24
C GLU A 163 8.14 7.30 1.01
N ASN A 164 8.79 6.42 1.79
CA ASN A 164 9.48 6.75 3.05
C ASN A 164 8.61 7.53 4.06
N THR A 165 7.31 7.27 4.07
CA THR A 165 6.37 7.88 5.02
C THR A 165 6.10 6.99 6.23
N ARG A 166 6.47 5.71 6.15
CA ARG A 166 6.22 4.68 7.16
C ARG A 166 7.37 3.72 7.24
N VAL A 167 7.65 3.30 8.47
CA VAL A 167 8.56 2.19 8.77
C VAL A 167 7.76 1.05 9.38
N PHE A 168 8.16 -0.17 9.07
CA PHE A 168 7.55 -1.41 9.50
C PHE A 168 8.58 -2.24 10.25
N LEU A 169 8.16 -2.79 11.38
CA LEU A 169 8.86 -3.89 12.03
C LEU A 169 8.31 -5.20 11.46
N THR A 170 9.21 -6.06 11.00
CA THR A 170 8.84 -7.22 10.19
C THR A 170 9.59 -8.47 10.62
N MET A 171 9.02 -9.64 10.33
CA MET A 171 9.67 -10.95 10.41
C MET A 171 9.98 -11.42 8.98
N GLU A 172 11.24 -11.67 8.67
CA GLU A 172 11.68 -12.07 7.34
C GLU A 172 11.57 -13.57 7.12
N ILE A 173 11.23 -13.95 5.88
CA ILE A 173 11.21 -15.35 5.45
C ILE A 173 12.63 -15.81 5.14
N GLY A 174 13.05 -16.89 5.79
CA GLY A 174 14.28 -17.62 5.50
C GLY A 174 14.01 -18.78 4.56
N ALA A 175 13.73 -19.96 5.12
CA ALA A 175 13.38 -21.13 4.32
C ALA A 175 12.05 -20.90 3.58
N GLY A 176 11.97 -21.35 2.33
CA GLY A 176 10.80 -21.10 1.48
C GLY A 176 10.87 -19.84 0.62
N HIS A 177 11.92 -19.03 0.75
CA HIS A 177 12.06 -17.78 -0.01
C HIS A 177 12.10 -18.01 -1.53
N ALA A 178 12.70 -19.11 -1.99
CA ALA A 178 12.78 -19.40 -3.43
C ALA A 178 11.39 -19.71 -4.01
N GLU A 179 10.57 -20.44 -3.26
CA GLU A 179 9.21 -20.82 -3.60
C GLU A 179 8.28 -19.60 -3.62
N VAL A 180 8.39 -18.71 -2.63
CA VAL A 180 7.66 -17.42 -2.63
C VAL A 180 8.12 -16.54 -3.82
N ARG A 181 9.41 -16.56 -4.17
CA ARG A 181 9.92 -15.87 -5.35
C ARG A 181 9.28 -16.40 -6.63
N VAL A 182 9.19 -17.72 -6.79
CA VAL A 182 8.52 -18.35 -7.94
C VAL A 182 7.05 -17.90 -8.04
N LEU A 183 6.32 -17.83 -6.91
CA LEU A 183 4.94 -17.29 -6.90
C LEU A 183 4.90 -15.83 -7.36
N SER A 184 5.80 -14.99 -6.85
CA SER A 184 5.88 -13.57 -7.20
C SER A 184 6.23 -13.37 -8.68
N GLU A 185 7.18 -14.14 -9.21
CA GLU A 185 7.61 -14.07 -10.62
C GLU A 185 6.52 -14.59 -11.56
N ALA A 186 5.77 -15.61 -11.16
CA ALA A 186 4.63 -16.11 -11.92
C ALA A 186 3.52 -15.04 -12.10
N LEU A 187 3.43 -14.06 -11.20
CA LEU A 187 2.48 -12.94 -11.31
C LEU A 187 2.96 -11.85 -12.31
N THR A 188 4.23 -11.82 -12.67
CA THR A 188 4.82 -10.80 -13.55
C THR A 188 4.10 -10.66 -14.89
N PRO A 189 3.79 -11.74 -15.64
CA PRO A 189 3.07 -11.62 -16.91
C PRO A 189 1.67 -11.01 -16.74
N ILE A 190 0.98 -11.34 -15.65
CA ILE A 190 -0.34 -10.79 -15.32
C ILE A 190 -0.21 -9.29 -15.03
N LEU A 191 0.77 -8.88 -14.22
CA LEU A 191 1.01 -7.45 -13.93
C LEU A 191 1.37 -6.66 -15.20
N ARG A 192 2.18 -7.23 -16.09
CA ARG A 192 2.54 -6.62 -17.38
C ARG A 192 1.32 -6.44 -18.28
N SER A 193 0.41 -7.42 -18.35
CA SER A 193 -0.78 -7.34 -19.21
C SER A 193 -1.71 -6.20 -18.78
N ILE A 194 -1.81 -5.93 -17.47
CA ILE A 194 -2.58 -4.80 -16.91
C ILE A 194 -1.76 -3.50 -16.78
N ARG A 195 -0.56 -3.45 -17.38
CA ARG A 195 0.37 -2.30 -17.38
C ARG A 195 0.75 -1.81 -15.98
N GLN A 196 0.87 -2.72 -15.02
CA GLN A 196 1.33 -2.44 -13.67
C GLN A 196 2.80 -2.77 -13.48
N LYS A 197 3.41 -2.19 -12.45
CA LYS A 197 4.80 -2.48 -12.10
C LYS A 197 4.92 -3.89 -11.53
N GLU A 198 6.04 -4.51 -11.87
CA GLU A 198 6.47 -5.79 -11.28
C GLU A 198 6.83 -5.60 -9.80
N PHE A 199 7.10 -6.71 -9.13
CA PHE A 199 7.58 -6.67 -7.76
C PHE A 199 9.02 -6.14 -7.67
N TYR A 200 9.61 -6.13 -6.47
CA TYR A 200 10.99 -5.68 -6.29
C TYR A 200 11.97 -6.64 -6.99
N SER A 201 13.05 -6.10 -7.57
CA SER A 201 14.11 -6.90 -8.19
C SER A 201 14.79 -7.84 -7.19
N GLU A 202 14.98 -7.36 -5.97
CA GLU A 202 15.49 -8.12 -4.83
C GLU A 202 14.38 -8.16 -3.76
N PRO A 203 13.41 -9.07 -3.88
CA PRO A 203 12.28 -9.12 -2.97
C PRO A 203 12.75 -9.62 -1.60
N ARG A 204 12.44 -8.86 -0.55
CA ARG A 204 12.55 -9.29 0.84
C ARG A 204 11.17 -9.71 1.31
N PHE A 205 10.85 -11.01 1.23
CA PHE A 205 9.55 -11.49 1.68
C PHE A 205 9.48 -11.49 3.20
N HIS A 206 8.40 -10.92 3.74
CA HIS A 206 8.29 -10.65 5.17
C HIS A 206 6.82 -10.58 5.59
N VAL A 207 6.61 -10.72 6.89
CA VAL A 207 5.37 -10.39 7.60
C VAL A 207 5.59 -9.12 8.40
N SER A 208 4.73 -8.11 8.22
CA SER A 208 4.76 -6.90 9.06
C SER A 208 3.95 -7.11 10.33
N ILE A 209 4.55 -6.85 11.49
CA ILE A 209 3.91 -6.99 12.81
C ILE A 209 3.61 -5.65 13.49
N ALA A 210 4.33 -4.59 13.11
CA ALA A 210 4.06 -3.23 13.60
C ALA A 210 4.53 -2.17 12.61
N TRP A 211 4.07 -0.93 12.79
CA TRP A 211 4.47 0.20 11.96
C TRP A 211 4.46 1.53 12.72
N ALA A 212 5.20 2.52 12.22
CA ALA A 212 5.16 3.91 12.69
C ALA A 212 5.21 4.89 11.52
N LEU A 213 4.74 6.12 11.74
CA LEU A 213 4.89 7.23 10.80
C LEU A 213 6.32 7.76 10.84
N LEU A 214 6.89 8.05 9.67
CA LEU A 214 8.19 8.69 9.56
C LEU A 214 8.07 10.21 9.43
N ASP A 215 9.03 10.92 10.01
CA ASP A 215 9.17 12.36 9.83
C ASP A 215 9.34 12.67 8.36
N ARG A 216 8.50 13.57 7.85
CA ARG A 216 8.67 14.10 6.51
C ARG A 216 9.74 15.17 6.55
N ALA A 217 10.75 15.07 5.68
CA ALA A 217 11.60 16.22 5.38
C ALA A 217 10.69 17.37 4.93
N ALA A 218 10.56 18.40 5.76
CA ALA A 218 9.63 19.48 5.55
C ALA A 218 9.92 20.16 4.21
N SER A 219 9.03 19.98 3.23
CA SER A 219 8.85 20.97 2.18
C SER A 219 7.78 21.92 2.71
N GLY A 220 8.24 23.04 3.30
CA GLY A 220 7.40 24.10 3.85
C GLY A 220 7.41 24.15 5.38
N SER A 221 8.24 25.04 5.91
CA SER A 221 8.20 25.52 7.29
C SER A 221 6.79 26.03 7.65
N CYS A 222 6.20 25.50 8.71
CA CYS A 222 5.31 26.28 9.57
C CYS A 222 6.06 26.53 10.88
N THR A 223 6.86 27.60 10.91
CA THR A 223 7.30 28.24 12.14
C THR A 223 6.07 28.71 12.91
N ILE A 224 5.70 27.98 13.96
CA ILE A 224 4.80 28.53 14.98
C ILE A 224 5.69 29.36 15.91
N ALA A 225 5.73 30.67 15.64
CA ALA A 225 6.17 31.64 16.62
C ALA A 225 5.16 31.63 17.77
N GLY A 226 5.69 31.59 19.00
CA GLY A 226 4.88 31.46 20.21
C GLY A 226 3.85 32.56 20.38
N SER A 227 2.71 32.18 20.94
CA SER A 227 2.04 33.00 21.94
C SER A 227 1.15 32.08 22.78
N GLU A 228 1.43 32.06 24.08
CA GLU A 228 0.56 31.48 25.09
C GLU A 228 -0.80 32.18 25.04
N THR A 229 -1.89 31.42 24.91
CA THR A 229 -3.19 31.73 25.53
C THR A 229 -4.01 30.44 25.57
N ILE A 230 -4.31 29.99 26.79
CA ILE A 230 -5.19 28.87 27.07
C ILE A 230 -6.61 29.28 26.66
N THR A 231 -7.20 28.57 25.71
CA THR A 231 -8.66 28.51 25.56
C THR A 231 -9.03 27.05 25.33
N GLN A 232 -9.68 26.47 26.32
CA GLN A 232 -10.22 25.12 26.28
C GLN A 232 -11.36 25.08 25.25
N THR A 233 -11.06 24.55 24.07
CA THR A 233 -12.05 23.96 23.17
C THR A 233 -11.70 22.50 23.01
N SER A 234 -12.59 21.65 23.52
CA SER A 234 -12.58 20.20 23.40
C SER A 234 -12.79 19.78 21.95
N ASP A 235 -11.71 19.69 21.19
CA ASP A 235 -11.67 18.98 19.93
C ASP A 235 -10.46 18.04 19.99
N SER A 236 -10.73 16.74 20.08
CA SER A 236 -9.71 15.70 20.19
C SER A 236 -8.98 15.55 18.86
N SER A 237 -8.08 16.48 18.56
CA SER A 237 -7.09 16.30 17.51
C SER A 237 -6.16 15.17 17.94
N GLN A 238 -6.44 13.94 17.51
CA GLN A 238 -5.51 12.83 17.69
C GLN A 238 -4.24 13.17 16.91
N THR A 239 -3.23 13.67 17.61
CA THR A 239 -1.92 13.96 17.03
C THR A 239 -1.18 12.63 16.88
N PHE A 240 -0.94 12.20 15.65
CA PHE A 240 -0.17 10.98 15.38
C PHE A 240 1.31 11.30 15.42
N CYS A 241 2.02 10.78 16.43
CA CYS A 241 3.45 10.98 16.58
C CYS A 241 4.23 10.34 15.43
N SER A 242 5.12 11.10 14.82
CA SER A 242 6.08 10.62 13.81
C SER A 242 7.46 10.43 14.45
N ILE A 243 8.28 9.57 13.84
CA ILE A 243 9.67 9.31 14.26
C ILE A 243 10.62 9.49 13.09
N SER A 244 11.86 9.91 13.33
CA SER A 244 12.85 10.08 12.27
C SER A 244 13.35 8.73 11.72
N ALA A 245 13.52 7.75 12.59
CA ALA A 245 13.86 6.37 12.28
C ALA A 245 13.54 5.48 13.50
N LEU A 246 13.51 4.15 13.30
CA LEU A 246 13.57 3.24 14.42
C LEU A 246 14.96 3.31 15.08
N PRO A 247 15.07 3.13 16.41
CA PRO A 247 16.36 3.08 17.07
C PRO A 247 17.25 2.01 16.42
N PRO A 248 18.52 2.30 16.10
CA PRO A 248 19.39 1.35 15.39
C PRO A 248 19.64 0.07 16.19
N THR A 249 19.46 0.11 17.51
CA THR A 249 19.59 -1.02 18.42
C THR A 249 18.34 -1.90 18.49
N LEU A 250 17.18 -1.43 18.02
CA LEU A 250 15.90 -2.13 18.17
C LEU A 250 15.94 -3.49 17.48
N VAL A 251 16.25 -3.52 16.18
CA VAL A 251 16.29 -4.77 15.40
C VAL A 251 17.35 -5.72 15.93
N SER A 252 18.53 -5.22 16.34
CA SER A 252 19.56 -6.07 16.93
C SER A 252 19.14 -6.66 18.28
N ALA A 253 18.43 -5.89 19.12
CA ALA A 253 17.95 -6.36 20.41
C ALA A 253 16.88 -7.45 20.24
N LEU A 254 15.90 -7.21 19.36
CA LEU A 254 14.86 -8.21 19.06
C LEU A 254 15.46 -9.49 18.48
N ASN A 255 16.45 -9.38 17.60
CA ASN A 255 17.12 -10.57 17.07
C ASN A 255 17.92 -11.31 18.14
N ALA A 256 18.67 -10.61 19.00
CA ALA A 256 19.41 -11.23 20.09
C ALA A 256 18.50 -12.01 21.07
N GLU A 257 17.30 -11.51 21.29
CA GLU A 257 16.35 -12.07 22.26
C GLU A 257 15.45 -13.16 21.64
N PHE A 258 14.95 -12.95 20.42
CA PHE A 258 13.85 -13.74 19.86
C PHE A 258 14.19 -14.53 18.59
N SER A 259 15.34 -14.30 17.92
CA SER A 259 15.59 -14.94 16.61
C SER A 259 15.75 -16.47 16.68
N SER A 260 16.26 -16.99 17.80
CA SER A 260 16.41 -18.44 18.02
C SER A 260 15.05 -19.15 18.11
N LEU A 261 14.07 -18.52 18.77
CA LEU A 261 12.68 -18.97 18.83
C LEU A 261 11.98 -18.77 17.49
N LEU A 262 12.19 -17.62 16.85
CA LEU A 262 11.58 -17.30 15.55
C LEU A 262 12.00 -18.28 14.46
N SER A 263 13.26 -18.71 14.46
CA SER A 263 13.78 -19.68 13.49
C SER A 263 13.51 -21.13 13.87
N ALA A 264 12.98 -21.39 15.07
CA ALA A 264 12.68 -22.75 15.52
C ALA A 264 11.53 -23.36 14.71
N LYS A 265 11.74 -24.60 14.24
CA LYS A 265 10.80 -25.32 13.36
C LYS A 265 9.38 -25.44 13.92
N HIS A 266 9.21 -25.50 15.24
CA HIS A 266 7.91 -25.66 15.88
C HIS A 266 7.17 -24.33 16.14
N ILE A 267 7.83 -23.19 15.91
CA ILE A 267 7.28 -21.85 16.15
C ILE A 267 7.15 -21.11 14.83
N GLY A 268 8.26 -20.91 14.13
CA GLY A 268 8.30 -20.04 12.96
C GLY A 268 8.10 -20.73 11.62
N SER A 269 7.83 -22.04 11.59
CA SER A 269 7.50 -22.75 10.35
C SER A 269 6.00 -22.84 10.16
N PHE A 270 5.54 -22.61 8.93
CA PHE A 270 4.13 -22.70 8.56
C PHE A 270 4.00 -23.14 7.10
N GLU A 271 2.87 -23.76 6.79
CA GLU A 271 2.54 -24.16 5.42
C GLU A 271 1.90 -22.99 4.66
N MET A 272 2.43 -22.69 3.49
CA MET A 272 1.79 -21.82 2.51
C MET A 272 0.98 -22.67 1.55
N ASN A 273 -0.34 -22.56 1.64
CA ASN A 273 -1.28 -23.29 0.80
C ASN A 273 -2.33 -22.37 0.15
N GLN A 274 -2.19 -21.04 0.27
CA GLN A 274 -3.15 -20.08 -0.28
C GLN A 274 -2.47 -18.83 -0.84
N VAL A 275 -3.11 -18.23 -1.84
CA VAL A 275 -2.81 -16.89 -2.36
C VAL A 275 -4.11 -16.08 -2.36
N CYS A 276 -4.03 -14.84 -1.87
CA CYS A 276 -5.15 -13.91 -1.79
C CYS A 276 -4.94 -12.74 -2.74
N VAL A 277 -6.00 -12.37 -3.47
CA VAL A 277 -6.07 -11.11 -4.20
C VAL A 277 -7.09 -10.20 -3.53
N LYS A 278 -6.64 -9.02 -3.11
CA LYS A 278 -7.50 -7.97 -2.57
C LYS A 278 -7.75 -6.92 -3.62
N VAL A 279 -9.00 -6.51 -3.79
CA VAL A 279 -9.43 -5.47 -4.73
C VAL A 279 -10.42 -4.56 -3.99
N GLY A 280 -9.97 -3.39 -3.56
CA GLY A 280 -10.74 -2.51 -2.69
C GLY A 280 -11.10 -3.21 -1.38
N LYS A 281 -12.41 -3.45 -1.17
CA LYS A 281 -12.95 -4.16 -0.01
C LYS A 281 -13.07 -5.67 -0.23
N ASP A 282 -13.02 -6.14 -1.48
CA ASP A 282 -13.17 -7.55 -1.78
C ASP A 282 -11.85 -8.30 -1.56
N VAL A 283 -11.92 -9.48 -0.95
CA VAL A 283 -10.79 -10.41 -0.86
C VAL A 283 -11.21 -11.73 -1.48
N LYS A 284 -10.41 -12.24 -2.43
CA LYS A 284 -10.59 -13.58 -3.00
C LYS A 284 -9.41 -14.45 -2.61
N ARG A 285 -9.68 -15.52 -1.86
CA ARG A 285 -8.70 -16.55 -1.49
C ARG A 285 -8.68 -17.66 -2.54
N CYS A 286 -7.49 -18.07 -2.95
CA CYS A 286 -7.25 -19.14 -3.92
C CYS A 286 -6.30 -20.16 -3.29
N THR A 287 -6.71 -21.42 -3.20
CA THR A 287 -5.86 -22.49 -2.68
C THR A 287 -4.81 -22.89 -3.70
N LEU A 288 -3.59 -23.11 -3.23
CA LEU A 288 -2.52 -23.75 -3.98
C LEU A 288 -2.86 -25.22 -4.22
N ARG A 289 -2.17 -25.85 -5.16
CA ARG A 289 -2.30 -27.29 -5.40
C ARG A 289 -1.72 -28.06 -4.20
N GLY A 290 -2.53 -28.92 -3.60
CA GLY A 290 -2.10 -29.86 -2.57
C GLY A 290 -1.30 -31.03 -3.13
#